data_AF-A0A9Q5G5G7-F1
#
_entry.id   AF-A0A9Q5G5G7-F1
#
_cell.length_a   1.000
_cell.length_b   1.000
_cell.length_c   1.000
_cell.angle_alpha   90.00
_cell.angle_beta   90.00
_cell.angle_gamma   90.00
#
_symmetry.space_group_name_H-M   'P 1'
#
loop_
_entity.id
_entity.type
_entity.pdbx_description
1 polymer ?
#
loop_
_entity_poly.entity_id
_entity_poly.type
_entity_poly.pdbx_seq_one_letter_code
_entity_poly.pdbx_strand_id
1 'polypeptide(L)' 'MLKDPKINEYANKYNVSLAQLMLAFDLQLGCIVLPKSDNIAEMKENLHIDFRINDEDMEKLIKLKERDQNVAV' A
#
# COMPACT_ATOMS: atom_id res chain seq x y z
N MET A 1 1.74 -8.67 5.04
CA MET A 1 2.23 -7.50 4.29
C MET A 1 2.27 -6.32 5.22
N LEU A 2 1.13 -5.86 5.75
CA LEU A 2 1.04 -4.72 6.71
C LEU A 2 1.93 -4.82 7.98
N LYS A 3 2.36 -6.02 8.37
CA LYS A 3 3.23 -6.23 9.54
C LYS A 3 4.73 -6.30 9.19
N ASP A 4 5.08 -6.29 7.90
CA ASP A 4 6.47 -6.35 7.46
C ASP A 4 7.11 -4.96 7.60
N PRO A 5 8.17 -4.79 8.43
CA PRO A 5 8.82 -3.50 8.64
C PRO A 5 9.37 -2.87 7.37
N LYS A 6 9.68 -3.68 6.34
CA LYS A 6 10.19 -3.19 5.06
C LYS A 6 9.18 -2.30 4.32
N ILE A 7 7.89 -2.45 4.58
CA ILE A 7 6.87 -1.64 3.89
C ILE A 7 6.88 -0.20 4.41
N ASN A 8 7.23 0.01 5.68
CA ASN A 8 7.41 1.36 6.22
C ASN A 8 8.54 2.11 5.48
N GLU A 9 9.57 1.40 5.01
CA GLU A 9 10.64 2.01 4.20
C GLU A 9 10.10 2.57 2.88
N TYR A 10 9.17 1.87 2.22
CA TYR A 10 8.52 2.37 1.01
C TYR A 10 7.59 3.54 1.31
N ALA A 11 6.80 3.47 2.38
CA ALA A 11 5.91 4.57 2.77
C ALA A 11 6.72 5.85 3.01
N ASN A 12 7.86 5.73 3.71
CA ASN A 12 8.81 6.81 3.92
C ASN A 12 9.46 7.29 2.61
N LYS A 13 9.86 6.37 1.72
CA LYS A 13 10.46 6.71 0.41
C LYS A 13 9.55 7.61 -0.42
N TYR A 14 8.24 7.34 -0.39
CA TYR A 14 7.23 8.12 -1.13
C TYR A 14 6.66 9.29 -0.32
N ASN A 15 7.05 9.44 0.95
CA ASN A 15 6.53 10.45 1.88
C ASN A 15 5.00 10.43 2.00
N VAL A 16 4.45 9.22 2.11
CA VAL A 16 3.01 8.96 2.25
C VAL A 16 2.78 8.05 3.45
N SER A 17 1.54 7.97 3.93
CA SER A 17 1.23 6.98 4.95
C SER A 17 1.23 5.56 4.40
N LEU A 18 1.36 4.60 5.31
CA LEU A 18 1.26 3.19 4.98
C LEU A 18 -0.09 2.86 4.31
N ALA A 19 -1.18 3.48 4.76
CA ALA A 19 -2.50 3.28 4.18
C ALA A 19 -2.53 3.75 2.71
N GLN A 20 -2.08 4.97 2.44
CA GLN A 20 -1.97 5.50 1.07
C GLN A 20 -1.08 4.63 0.18
N LEU A 21 0.04 4.12 0.70
CA LEU A 21 0.89 3.19 -0.02
C LEU A 21 0.14 1.93 -0.46
N MET A 22 -0.62 1.31 0.44
CA MET A 22 -1.37 0.09 0.12
C MET A 22 -2.52 0.36 -0.86
N LEU A 23 -3.24 1.47 -0.68
CA LEU A 23 -4.32 1.84 -1.60
C LEU A 23 -3.77 2.09 -3.01
N ALA A 24 -2.67 2.84 -3.15
CA ALA A 24 -2.02 3.07 -4.44
C ALA A 24 -1.53 1.76 -5.08
N PHE A 25 -0.96 0.86 -4.27
CA PHE A 25 -0.52 -0.46 -4.73
C PHE A 25 -1.67 -1.27 -5.33
N ASP A 26 -2.78 -1.42 -4.60
CA ASP A 26 -3.94 -2.17 -5.08
C ASP A 26 -4.59 -1.51 -6.31
N LEU A 27 -4.68 -0.18 -6.33
CA LEU A 27 -5.17 0.57 -7.50
C LEU A 27 -4.29 0.34 -8.74
N GLN A 28 -2.97 0.33 -8.58
CA GLN A 28 -2.03 0.08 -9.69
C GLN A 28 -2.04 -1.38 -10.18
N LEU A 29 -2.46 -2.33 -9.34
CA LEU A 29 -2.75 -3.70 -9.78
C LEU A 29 -4.08 -3.82 -10.55
N GLY A 30 -4.82 -2.72 -10.70
CA GLY A 30 -6.12 -2.69 -11.37
C GLY A 30 -7.27 -3.14 -10.47
N CYS A 31 -7.07 -3.21 -9.15
CA CYS A 31 -8.14 -3.52 -8.22
C CYS A 31 -9.04 -2.31 -7.97
N ILE A 32 -10.34 -2.56 -7.79
CA ILE A 32 -11.26 -1.56 -7.21
C ILE A 32 -11.08 -1.62 -5.69
N VAL A 33 -10.75 -0.49 -5.07
CA VAL A 33 -10.46 -0.41 -3.63
C VAL A 33 -11.57 0.35 -2.92
N LEU A 34 -12.07 -0.23 -1.82
CA LEU A 34 -13.12 0.36 -0.97
C LEU A 34 -12.58 0.50 0.47
N PRO A 35 -11.80 1.56 0.77
CA PRO A 35 -11.21 1.73 2.09
C PRO A 35 -12.30 1.96 3.15
N LYS A 36 -12.31 1.13 4.17
CA LYS A 36 -13.14 1.34 5.36
C LYS A 36 -12.37 2.23 6.34
N SER A 37 -13.02 3.29 6.82
CA SER A 37 -12.60 4.04 8.00
C SER A 37 -13.80 4.71 8.65
N ASP A 38 -13.78 4.83 9.97
CA ASP A 38 -14.70 5.62 10.79
C ASP A 38 -14.07 6.95 11.26
N ASN A 39 -12.79 7.17 10.93
CA ASN A 39 -12.04 8.37 11.27
C ASN A 39 -12.02 9.34 10.07
N ILE A 40 -12.55 10.56 10.27
CA ILE A 40 -12.63 11.58 9.22
C ILE A 40 -11.26 11.94 8.65
N ALA A 41 -10.19 11.96 9.45
CA ALA A 41 -8.86 12.29 8.98
C ALA A 41 -8.34 11.21 8.01
N GLU A 42 -8.49 9.94 8.37
CA GLU A 42 -8.11 8.81 7.53
C GLU A 42 -8.97 8.74 6.27
N MET A 43 -10.27 9.03 6.35
CA MET A 43 -11.14 9.10 5.17
C MET A 43 -10.64 10.14 4.16
N LYS A 44 -10.26 11.33 4.63
CA LYS A 44 -9.70 12.39 3.77
C LYS A 44 -8.35 11.98 3.18
N GLU A 45 -7.49 11.39 4.00
CA GLU A 45 -6.17 10.93 3.59
C GLU A 45 -6.25 9.81 2.52
N ASN A 46 -7.13 8.82 2.74
CA ASN A 46 -7.36 7.70 1.82
C ASN A 46 -7.94 8.14 0.46
N LEU A 47 -8.64 9.28 0.42
CA LEU A 47 -9.15 9.86 -0.83
C LEU A 47 -8.07 10.62 -1.62
N HIS A 48 -6.97 11.00 -0.97
CA HIS A 48 -5.94 11.85 -1.55
C HIS A 48 -4.70 11.03 -1.93
N ILE A 49 -4.84 10.21 -2.98
CA ILE A 49 -3.75 9.37 -3.51
C ILE A 49 -3.18 10.04 -4.76
N ASP A 50 -2.28 11.00 -4.53
CA ASP A 50 -1.68 11.84 -5.57
C ASP A 50 -0.23 11.42 -5.92
N PHE A 51 0.06 10.12 -5.87
CA PHE A 51 1.37 9.59 -6.23
C PHE A 51 1.25 8.25 -6.97
N ARG A 52 2.36 7.85 -7.61
CA ARG A 52 2.48 6.56 -8.30
C ARG A 52 3.72 5.84 -7.80
N ILE A 53 3.57 4.57 -7.44
CA ILE A 53 4.67 3.65 -7.18
C ILE A 53 5.33 3.33 -8.53
N ASN A 54 6.65 3.50 -8.62
CA ASN A 54 7.38 3.15 -9.84
C ASN A 54 7.39 1.63 -10.08
N ASP A 55 7.73 1.22 -11.29
CA ASP A 55 7.58 -0.18 -11.70
C ASP A 55 8.54 -1.11 -10.94
N GLU A 56 9.77 -0.66 -10.66
CA GLU A 56 10.75 -1.45 -9.89
C GLU A 56 10.27 -1.71 -8.45
N ASP A 57 9.71 -0.71 -7.78
CA ASP A 57 9.18 -0.84 -6.43
C ASP A 57 7.88 -1.66 -6.42
N MET A 58 7.04 -1.54 -7.45
CA MET A 58 5.86 -2.39 -7.62
C MET A 58 6.26 -3.88 -7.68
N GLU A 59 7.28 -4.25 -8.45
CA GLU A 59 7.77 -5.63 -8.51
C GLU A 59 8.26 -6.14 -7.15
N LYS A 60 8.96 -5.28 -6.38
CA LYS A 60 9.43 -5.64 -5.03
C LYS A 60 8.26 -5.82 -4.06
N LEU A 61 7.26 -4.94 -4.12
CA LEU A 61 6.07 -5.02 -3.28
C LEU A 61 5.21 -6.26 -3.60
N ILE A 62 5.10 -6.64 -4.88
CA ILE A 62 4.43 -7.88 -5.29
C ILE A 62 5.14 -9.10 -4.67
N LYS A 63 6.47 -9.20 -4.80
CA LYS A 63 7.25 -10.29 -4.20
C LYS A 63 7.10 -10.35 -2.68
N LEU A 64 7.04 -9.19 -2.01
CA LEU A 64 6.79 -9.12 -0.57
C LEU A 64 5.39 -9.63 -0.20
N LYS A 65 4.35 -9.28 -0.98
CA LYS A 65 2.98 -9.76 -0.79
C LYS A 65 2.88 -11.28 -0.93
N GLU A 66 3.49 -11.84 -1.98
CA GLU A 66 3.49 -13.30 -2.23
C GLU A 66 4.17 -14.07 -1.09
N ARG A 67 5.31 -13.57 -0.59
CA ARG A 67 6.00 -14.18 0.55
C ARG A 67 5.12 -14.25 1.79
N ASP A 68 4.35 -13.20 2.07
CA ASP A 68 3.46 -13.15 3.23
C ASP A 68 2.29 -14.12 3.10
N GLN A 69 1.72 -14.30 1.90
CA GLN A 69 0.65 -15.27 1.66
C GLN A 69 1.13 -16.72 1.76
N ASN A 70 2.37 -17.01 1.37
CA ASN A 70 2.93 -18.36 1.44
C ASN A 70 3.27 -18.84 2.86
N VAL A 71 3.25 -17.96 3.86
CA VAL A 71 3.47 -18.31 5.27
C VAL A 71 2.15 -18.63 6.00
N ALA A 72 1.01 -18.34 5.38
CA ALA A 72 -0.32 -18.58 5.95
C ALA A 72 -0.95 -19.93 5.54
N VAL A 73 -0.15 -20.89 5.05
CA VAL A 73 -0.56 -22.27 4.70
C VAL A 73 0.16 -23.28 5.58
#